data_AF-A0A3C0YN88-F1
#
_entry.id   AF-A0A3C0YN88-F1
#
_cell.length_a   1.000
_cell.length_b   1.000
_cell.length_c   1.000
_cell.angle_alpha   90.00
_cell.angle_beta   90.00
_cell.angle_gamma   90.00
#
_symmetry.space_group_name_H-M   'P 1'
#
loop_
_entity.id
_entity.type
_entity.pdbx_description
1 polymer ?
#
loop_
_entity_poly.entity_id
_entity_poly.type
_entity_poly.pdbx_seq_one_letter_code
_entity_poly.pdbx_strand_id
1 'polypeptide(L)'
;MNDFINDFWPILINVISLGGILGCALLLWRTSKTKVTKSKDGTSGHVWDEDLKEMNNPLPLWWVRLFAITIVFGLVYLSLYPGLGRYDGQLGWTKNKQYDKE
;
A
#
# COMPACT_ATOMS: atom_id res chain seq x y z
N MET A 1 26.63 -10.33 -4.68
CA MET A 1 27.43 -11.35 -3.96
C MET A 1 27.49 -10.90 -2.51
N ASN A 2 26.88 -11.69 -1.62
CA ASN A 2 26.29 -11.37 -0.30
C ASN A 2 24.88 -10.74 -0.33
N ASP A 3 23.86 -11.50 -0.75
CA ASP A 3 22.43 -11.16 -0.52
C ASP A 3 22.04 -11.29 0.98
N PHE A 4 22.97 -10.86 1.84
CA PHE A 4 22.98 -10.68 3.30
C PHE A 4 23.16 -11.94 4.19
N ILE A 5 24.34 -12.57 4.18
CA ILE A 5 24.86 -13.62 5.11
C ILE A 5 24.05 -14.94 5.22
N ASN A 6 22.72 -14.93 5.26
CA ASN A 6 21.83 -16.08 5.11
C ASN A 6 20.47 -15.65 4.50
N ASP A 7 19.53 -16.59 4.36
CA ASP A 7 18.22 -16.35 3.72
C ASP A 7 17.24 -15.47 4.53
N PHE A 8 17.61 -15.03 5.74
CA PHE A 8 16.77 -14.21 6.60
C PHE A 8 16.35 -12.89 5.93
N TRP A 9 17.28 -12.14 5.36
CA TRP A 9 16.99 -10.78 4.87
C TRP A 9 16.11 -10.76 3.63
N PRO A 10 16.34 -11.59 2.59
CA PRO A 10 15.43 -11.66 1.46
C PRO A 10 14.00 -12.06 1.88
N ILE A 11 13.87 -13.02 2.81
CA ILE A 11 12.57 -13.43 3.35
C ILE A 11 11.91 -12.29 4.11
N LEU A 12 12.66 -11.59 4.98
CA LEU A 12 12.16 -10.46 5.76
C LEU A 12 11.64 -9.34 4.84
N ILE A 13 12.40 -8.96 3.83
CA ILE A 13 12.01 -7.92 2.85
C ILE A 13 10.72 -8.34 2.14
N ASN A 14 10.62 -9.60 1.70
CA ASN A 14 9.45 -10.11 1.01
C ASN A 14 8.21 -10.10 1.91
N VAL A 15 8.36 -10.58 3.14
CA VAL A 15 7.26 -10.64 4.12
C VAL A 15 6.78 -9.24 4.49
N ILE A 16 7.68 -8.31 4.81
CA ILE A 16 7.30 -6.95 5.19
C ILE A 16 6.67 -6.20 4.01
N SER A 17 7.24 -6.30 2.81
CA SER A 17 6.73 -5.58 1.64
C SER A 17 5.37 -6.12 1.20
N LEU A 18 5.25 -7.43 1.00
CA LEU A 18 3.99 -8.05 0.58
C LEU A 18 2.94 -8.01 1.70
N GLY A 19 3.36 -8.22 2.95
CA GLY A 19 2.52 -8.09 4.13
C GLY A 19 1.99 -6.67 4.31
N GLY A 20 2.81 -5.65 4.05
CA GLY A 20 2.41 -4.25 4.05
C GLY A 20 1.37 -3.93 2.98
N ILE A 21 1.60 -4.38 1.74
CA ILE A 21 0.63 -4.22 0.64
C ILE A 21 -0.69 -4.92 0.96
N LEU A 22 -0.62 -6.16 1.46
CA LEU A 22 -1.80 -6.91 1.90
C LEU A 22 -2.51 -6.19 3.07
N GLY A 23 -1.75 -5.64 4.02
CA GLY A 23 -2.27 -4.84 5.12
C GLY A 23 -3.05 -3.62 4.62
N CYS A 24 -2.49 -2.88 3.66
CA CYS A 24 -3.20 -1.76 3.00
C CYS A 24 -4.48 -2.22 2.31
N ALA A 25 -4.45 -3.35 1.59
CA ALA A 25 -5.64 -3.89 0.93
C ALA A 25 -6.73 -4.31 1.94
N LEU A 26 -6.32 -4.96 3.04
CA LEU A 26 -7.23 -5.36 4.12
C LEU A 26 -7.81 -4.16 4.86
N LEU A 27 -7.00 -3.13 5.12
CA LEU A 27 -7.47 -1.90 5.73
C LEU A 27 -8.47 -1.19 4.82
N LEU A 28 -8.16 -1.01 3.53
CA LEU A 28 -9.09 -0.43 2.57
C LEU A 28 -10.41 -1.21 2.52
N TRP A 29 -10.33 -2.55 2.48
CA TRP A 29 -11.52 -3.40 2.45
C TRP A 29 -12.36 -3.26 3.72
N ARG A 30 -11.73 -3.27 4.90
CA ARG A 30 -12.45 -3.12 6.17
C ARG A 30 -13.08 -1.75 6.31
N THR A 31 -12.35 -0.66 6.06
CA THR A 31 -12.87 0.70 6.16
C THR A 31 -13.92 1.02 5.09
N SER A 32 -13.86 0.36 3.92
CA SER A 32 -14.92 0.48 2.90
C SER A 32 -16.22 -0.21 3.30
N LYS A 33 -16.18 -1.15 4.26
CA LYS A 33 -17.36 -1.87 4.76
C LYS A 33 -17.92 -1.30 6.06
N THR A 34 -17.18 -0.43 6.75
CA THR A 34 -17.68 0.21 7.97
C THR A 34 -18.81 1.18 7.64
N LYS A 35 -19.95 1.00 8.32
CA LYS A 35 -21.07 1.94 8.24
C LYS A 35 -20.75 3.15 9.10
N VAL A 36 -20.87 4.32 8.50
CA VAL A 36 -20.62 5.60 9.16
C VAL A 36 -21.81 5.93 10.07
N THR A 37 -21.59 5.92 11.39
CA THR A 37 -22.56 6.41 12.37
C THR A 37 -22.46 7.92 12.46
N LYS A 38 -23.49 8.63 12.00
CA LYS A 38 -23.53 10.09 12.05
C LYS A 38 -24.29 10.56 13.28
N SER A 39 -23.78 11.58 13.98
CA SER A 39 -24.60 12.38 14.90
C SER A 39 -25.70 13.12 14.11
N LYS A 40 -26.67 13.73 14.80
CA LYS A 40 -27.73 14.51 14.13
C LYS A 40 -27.17 15.61 13.22
N ASP A 41 -25.98 16.12 13.53
CA ASP A 41 -25.31 17.19 12.79
C ASP A 41 -24.25 16.66 11.80
N GLY A 42 -24.16 15.33 11.60
CA GLY A 42 -23.24 14.72 10.63
C GLY A 42 -21.78 14.59 11.09
N THR A 43 -21.49 14.92 12.34
CA THR A 43 -20.13 14.91 12.94
C THR A 43 -19.88 13.66 13.78
N SER A 44 -18.63 13.48 14.22
CA SER A 44 -18.19 12.41 15.12
C SER A 44 -18.70 12.55 16.57
N GLY A 45 -19.21 13.73 16.94
CA GLY A 45 -19.72 14.04 18.28
C GLY A 45 -18.69 14.60 19.26
N HIS A 46 -17.40 14.58 18.89
CA HIS A 46 -16.34 15.25 19.64
C HIS A 46 -16.11 16.67 19.12
N VAL A 47 -15.80 17.58 20.04
CA VAL A 47 -15.47 18.98 19.75
C VAL A 47 -14.09 19.25 20.31
N TRP A 48 -13.24 19.84 19.48
CA TRP A 48 -11.88 20.27 19.80
C TRP A 48 -11.83 21.79 19.67
N ASP A 49 -11.03 22.45 20.51
CA ASP A 49 -10.80 23.91 20.43
C ASP A 49 -12.08 24.74 20.24
N GLU A 50 -13.08 24.47 21.10
CA GLU A 50 -14.41 25.08 21.14
C GLU A 50 -15.33 24.82 19.92
N ASP A 51 -14.82 24.83 18.69
CA ASP A 51 -15.62 24.77 17.47
C ASP A 51 -15.20 23.71 16.43
N LEU A 52 -13.98 23.16 16.51
CA LEU A 52 -13.49 22.17 15.56
C LEU A 52 -14.18 20.82 15.76
N LYS A 53 -14.80 20.32 14.69
CA LYS A 53 -15.52 19.04 14.69
C LYS A 53 -15.14 18.23 13.46
N GLU A 54 -15.00 16.93 13.64
CA GLU A 54 -14.71 16.02 12.53
C GLU A 54 -16.00 15.57 11.86
N MET A 55 -16.07 15.73 10.55
CA MET A 55 -17.22 15.30 9.77
C MET A 55 -17.12 13.82 9.43
N ASN A 56 -18.16 13.05 9.77
CA ASN A 56 -18.17 11.62 9.54
C ASN A 56 -18.82 11.32 8.18
N ASN A 57 -18.02 11.45 7.11
CA ASN A 57 -18.44 11.16 5.74
C ASN A 57 -17.78 9.88 5.23
N PRO A 58 -18.47 9.11 4.37
CA PRO A 58 -17.84 7.97 3.71
C PRO A 58 -16.71 8.43 2.79
N LEU A 59 -15.72 7.57 2.57
CA LEU A 59 -14.64 7.83 1.61
C LEU A 59 -15.21 8.01 0.20
N PRO A 60 -14.74 9.01 -0.57
CA PRO A 60 -15.12 9.16 -1.96
C PRO A 60 -14.78 7.92 -2.78
N LEU A 61 -15.73 7.44 -3.60
CA LEU A 61 -15.57 6.19 -4.36
C LEU A 61 -14.39 6.25 -5.35
N TRP A 62 -14.14 7.41 -5.95
CA TRP A 62 -12.99 7.61 -6.85
C TRP A 62 -11.66 7.43 -6.11
N TRP A 63 -11.58 7.89 -4.86
CA TRP A 63 -10.38 7.78 -4.03
C TRP A 63 -10.12 6.32 -3.66
N VAL A 64 -11.16 5.59 -3.27
CA VAL A 64 -11.06 4.14 -2.97
C VAL A 64 -10.61 3.37 -4.21
N ARG A 65 -11.16 3.68 -5.38
CA ARG A 65 -10.74 3.07 -6.66
C ARG A 65 -9.29 3.39 -7.00
N LEU A 66 -8.87 4.64 -6.85
CA LEU A 66 -7.48 5.06 -7.08
C LEU A 66 -6.53 4.29 -6.16
N PHE A 67 -6.84 4.21 -4.87
CA PHE A 67 -6.03 3.47 -3.90
C PHE A 67 -5.98 1.97 -4.22
N ALA A 68 -7.08 1.37 -4.70
CA ALA A 68 -7.08 -0.01 -5.15
C ALA A 68 -6.19 -0.22 -6.40
N ILE A 69 -6.22 0.73 -7.35
CA ILE A 69 -5.37 0.68 -8.55
C ILE A 69 -3.89 0.76 -8.18
N THR A 70 -3.50 1.60 -7.21
CA THR A 70 -2.09 1.69 -6.80
C THR A 70 -1.59 0.42 -6.11
N ILE A 71 -2.46 -0.28 -5.36
CA ILE A 71 -2.14 -1.62 -4.81
C ILE A 71 -1.86 -2.60 -5.96
N VAL A 72 -2.76 -2.69 -6.95
CA VAL A 72 -2.59 -3.58 -8.10
C VAL A 72 -1.33 -3.22 -8.89
N PHE A 73 -1.11 -1.94 -9.15
CA PHE A 73 0.09 -1.45 -9.81
C PHE A 73 1.36 -1.84 -9.06
N GLY A 74 1.40 -1.66 -7.73
CA GLY A 74 2.55 -2.06 -6.91
C GLY A 74 2.85 -3.56 -7.00
N LEU A 75 1.82 -4.42 -6.97
CA LEU A 75 1.98 -5.86 -7.14
C LEU A 75 2.51 -6.22 -8.54
N VAL A 76 1.96 -5.60 -9.59
CA VAL A 76 2.43 -5.80 -10.97
C VAL A 76 3.87 -5.31 -11.13
N TYR A 77 4.21 -4.16 -10.56
CA TYR A 77 5.55 -3.61 -10.64
C TYR A 77 6.57 -4.53 -9.96
N LEU A 78 6.28 -5.02 -8.76
CA LEU A 78 7.14 -5.97 -8.03
C LEU A 78 7.20 -7.36 -8.69
N SER A 79 6.21 -7.71 -9.51
CA SER A 79 6.26 -8.91 -10.36
C SER A 79 7.23 -8.74 -11.55
N LEU A 80 7.25 -7.55 -12.15
CA LEU A 80 8.01 -7.27 -13.38
C LEU A 80 9.47 -6.88 -13.12
N TYR A 81 9.71 -6.11 -12.07
CA TYR A 81 11.00 -5.49 -11.75
C TYR A 81 11.62 -6.06 -10.46
N PRO A 82 12.95 -5.96 -10.28
CA PRO A 82 13.59 -6.35 -9.04
C PRO A 82 13.11 -5.46 -7.89
N GLY A 83 12.85 -6.08 -6.73
CA GLY A 83 12.36 -5.38 -5.54
C GLY A 83 11.95 -6.31 -4.39
N LEU A 84 11.74 -7.60 -4.67
CA LEU A 84 11.41 -8.61 -3.68
C LEU A 84 12.62 -9.49 -3.35
N GLY A 85 13.52 -8.99 -2.50
CA GLY A 85 14.66 -9.78 -2.02
C GLY A 85 15.55 -10.26 -3.17
N ARG A 86 15.62 -11.58 -3.40
CA ARG A 86 16.38 -12.22 -4.50
C ARG A 86 15.60 -12.38 -5.81
N TYR A 87 14.38 -11.85 -5.88
CA TYR A 87 13.57 -11.95 -7.09
C TYR A 87 13.98 -10.85 -8.08
N ASP A 88 14.56 -11.25 -9.20
CA ASP A 88 15.06 -10.35 -10.26
C ASP A 88 13.95 -9.71 -11.11
N GLY A 89 12.69 -10.11 -10.91
CA GLY A 89 11.57 -9.71 -11.76
C GLY A 89 11.51 -10.49 -13.08
N GLN A 90 10.32 -10.55 -13.69
CA GLN A 90 10.11 -11.27 -14.95
C GLN A 90 10.88 -10.66 -16.13
N LEU A 91 11.14 -9.34 -16.08
CA LEU A 91 11.83 -8.64 -17.17
C LEU A 91 13.35 -8.75 -17.07
N GLY A 92 13.89 -9.25 -15.95
CA GLY A 92 15.34 -9.33 -15.72
C GLY A 92 16.06 -7.97 -15.84
N TRP A 93 15.32 -6.88 -15.62
CA TRP A 93 15.80 -5.51 -15.74
C TRP A 93 16.76 -5.17 -14.61
N THR A 94 17.85 -4.47 -14.92
CA THR A 94 18.72 -3.85 -13.92
C THR A 94 19.18 -2.50 -14.42
N LYS A 95 19.48 -1.58 -13.50
CA LYS A 95 20.00 -0.25 -13.83
C LYS A 95 21.29 -0.30 -14.67
N ASN A 96 22.17 -1.26 -14.40
CA ASN A 96 23.43 -1.42 -15.12
C ASN A 96 23.17 -1.84 -16.58
N LYS A 97 22.32 -2.86 -16.78
CA LYS A 97 21.94 -3.31 -18.14
C LYS A 97 21.23 -2.23 -18.95
N GLN A 98 20.52 -1.31 -18.30
CA GLN A 98 19.90 -0.17 -18.98
C GLN A 98 20.95 0.87 -19.38
N TYR A 99 21.82 1.25 -18.44
CA TYR A 99 22.90 2.20 -18.69
C TYR A 99 23.83 1.72 -19.82
N ASP A 100 24.18 0.43 -19.85
CA ASP A 100 25.04 -0.13 -20.91
C ASP A 100 24.38 -0.12 -22.32
N LYS A 101 23.06 0.11 -22.40
CA LYS A 101 22.30 0.20 -23.66
C LYS A 101 22.08 1.64 -24.12
N GLU A 102 22.31 2.63 -23.25
CA GLU A 102 22.23 4.06 -23.57
C GLU A 102 23.51 4.54 -24.27
#